data_AF-A0A939H1U9-F1
#
_entry.id   AF-A0A939H1U9-F1
#
_cell.length_a   1.000
_cell.length_b   1.000
_cell.length_c   1.000
_cell.angle_alpha   90.00
_cell.angle_beta   90.00
_cell.angle_gamma   90.00
#
_symmetry.space_group_name_H-M   'P 1'
#
loop_
_entity.id
_entity.type
_entity.pdbx_description
1 polymer ?
#
loop_
_entity_poly.entity_id
_entity_poly.type
_entity_poly.pdbx_seq_one_letter_code
_entity_poly.pdbx_strand_id
1 'polypeptide(L)'
;MSLSIKPILLTACISYTLLVSQTAFAKEHQKRSHANPLQSLSLSAEQESQINDIGRSPMKHKRKGSPFKYFAPIAFTSELDEQQLVLAVEANIAVKKHQGLASAKRKHAVLAILTDEQKQQLEEKQLEKRSSRSEKSSLEQKLTKRLALTEAQLDSIQTELAELDALHQVAREQRKTFKEFEKNLLNQETFDAEAWLTQFNTNATQMKTNATAFATNMHQIYLALDEQQQLKIKRGMQKKKPKNKKHS
;
A
#
# COMPACT_ATOMS: atom_id res chain seq x y z
N MET A 1 38.38 54.28 9.84
CA MET A 1 39.54 53.77 10.60
C MET A 1 39.11 52.52 11.34
N SER A 2 39.65 51.39 10.91
CA SER A 2 39.39 50.04 11.37
C SER A 2 40.09 49.76 12.70
N LEU A 3 39.37 49.22 13.68
CA LEU A 3 39.97 48.57 14.85
C LEU A 3 39.48 47.13 14.96
N SER A 4 40.47 46.25 14.87
CA SER A 4 40.45 44.80 14.84
C SER A 4 40.30 44.25 16.26
N ILE A 5 39.29 43.42 16.49
CA ILE A 5 39.13 42.67 17.73
C ILE A 5 39.37 41.19 17.40
N LYS A 6 40.49 40.66 17.89
CA LYS A 6 40.80 39.22 17.89
C LYS A 6 40.03 38.54 19.02
N PRO A 7 39.31 37.44 18.76
CA PRO A 7 38.95 36.50 19.80
C PRO A 7 40.03 35.41 19.93
N ILE A 8 40.58 35.31 21.13
CA ILE A 8 41.47 34.25 21.58
C ILE A 8 40.64 32.98 21.81
N LEU A 9 41.07 31.90 21.15
CA LEU A 9 40.63 30.52 21.37
C LEU A 9 40.98 30.07 22.78
N LEU A 10 40.01 29.50 23.51
CA LEU A 10 40.30 28.65 24.65
C LEU A 10 39.46 27.37 24.59
N THR A 11 40.21 26.29 24.48
CA THR A 11 39.87 24.94 24.12
C THR A 11 39.19 24.23 25.29
N ALA A 12 37.94 23.79 25.10
CA ALA A 12 37.28 22.85 26.00
C ALA A 12 37.14 21.50 25.28
N CYS A 13 38.15 20.65 25.40
CA CYS A 13 38.09 19.25 24.97
C CYS A 13 37.25 18.45 25.97
N ILE A 14 35.94 18.35 25.72
CA ILE A 14 35.04 17.49 26.49
C ILE A 14 34.45 16.43 25.54
N SER A 15 34.89 15.19 25.78
CA SER A 15 34.19 13.90 25.56
C SER A 15 33.79 13.49 24.13
N TYR A 16 34.22 12.30 23.71
CA TYR A 16 33.40 11.08 23.77
C TYR A 16 34.16 9.88 23.18
N THR A 17 34.46 8.89 24.01
CA THR A 17 34.88 7.56 23.57
C THR A 17 33.67 6.81 23.02
N LEU A 18 33.52 6.75 21.69
CA LEU A 18 32.57 5.85 21.06
C LEU A 18 33.24 4.51 20.74
N LEU A 19 33.08 3.59 21.68
CA LEU A 19 33.31 2.17 21.48
C LEU A 19 32.14 1.62 20.64
N VAL A 20 32.29 1.55 19.31
CA VAL A 20 31.31 0.88 18.44
C VAL A 20 31.67 -0.59 18.33
N SER A 21 31.11 -1.40 19.22
CA SER A 21 31.05 -2.85 19.09
C SER A 21 30.22 -3.19 17.84
N GLN A 22 30.90 -3.55 16.75
CA GLN A 22 30.25 -4.14 15.58
C GLN A 22 29.89 -5.60 15.89
N THR A 23 28.74 -5.83 16.51
CA THR A 23 28.09 -7.15 16.42
C THR A 23 27.35 -7.21 15.09
N ALA A 24 28.03 -7.79 14.09
CA ALA A 24 27.39 -8.23 12.87
C ALA A 24 26.38 -9.34 13.21
N PHE A 25 25.14 -8.96 13.53
CA PHE A 25 24.03 -9.89 13.58
C PHE A 25 23.79 -10.41 12.16
N ALA A 26 24.26 -11.62 11.91
CA ALA A 26 23.82 -12.44 10.80
C ALA A 26 22.29 -12.52 10.87
N LYS A 27 21.60 -11.85 9.93
CA LYS A 27 20.15 -11.96 9.77
C LYS A 27 19.83 -13.37 9.30
N GLU A 28 19.51 -14.23 10.25
CA GLU A 28 18.83 -15.48 9.97
C GLU A 28 17.48 -15.14 9.33
N HIS A 29 17.37 -15.40 8.03
CA HIS A 29 16.12 -15.24 7.28
C HIS A 29 15.15 -16.35 7.70
N GLN A 30 14.50 -16.19 8.87
CA GLN A 30 13.33 -16.96 9.22
C GLN A 30 12.28 -16.73 8.12
N LYS A 31 12.02 -17.77 7.32
CA LYS A 31 10.89 -17.81 6.40
C LYS A 31 9.63 -17.69 7.26
N ARG A 32 9.14 -16.45 7.43
CA ARG A 32 7.83 -16.17 8.02
C ARG A 32 6.79 -16.85 7.13
N SER A 33 6.42 -18.08 7.45
CA SER A 33 5.21 -18.71 6.94
C SER A 33 4.07 -17.77 7.31
N HIS A 34 3.50 -17.09 6.32
CA HIS A 34 2.31 -16.28 6.52
C HIS A 34 1.11 -17.22 6.68
N ALA A 35 1.07 -17.97 7.78
CA ALA A 35 -0.08 -18.77 8.14
C ALA A 35 -1.32 -17.87 8.14
N ASN A 36 -2.42 -18.39 7.58
CA ASN A 36 -3.70 -17.70 7.61
C ASN A 36 -4.10 -17.57 9.08
N PRO A 37 -4.40 -16.36 9.61
CA PRO A 37 -4.74 -16.20 11.02
C PRO A 37 -5.91 -17.10 11.46
N LEU A 38 -6.82 -17.46 10.54
CA LEU A 38 -7.89 -18.43 10.78
C LEU A 38 -7.38 -19.86 11.07
N GLN A 39 -6.28 -20.30 10.45
CA GLN A 39 -5.68 -21.64 10.68
C GLN A 39 -5.01 -21.76 12.05
N SER A 40 -4.82 -20.64 12.74
CA SER A 40 -4.24 -20.62 14.08
C SER A 40 -5.32 -20.57 15.18
N LEU A 41 -6.60 -20.52 14.80
CA LEU A 41 -7.70 -20.65 15.73
C LEU A 41 -7.99 -22.13 15.97
N SER A 42 -8.43 -22.47 17.18
CA SER A 42 -8.96 -23.80 17.47
C SER A 42 -10.38 -23.91 16.90
N LEU A 43 -10.48 -24.24 15.60
CA LEU A 43 -11.75 -24.42 14.89
C LEU A 43 -12.25 -25.86 15.02
N SER A 44 -13.57 -26.06 15.09
CA SER A 44 -14.15 -27.40 14.92
C SER A 44 -14.07 -27.85 13.46
N ALA A 45 -14.11 -29.16 13.20
CA ALA A 45 -14.12 -29.69 11.83
C ALA A 45 -15.29 -29.15 11.00
N GLU A 46 -16.43 -28.88 11.64
CA GLU A 46 -17.60 -28.27 10.99
C GLU A 46 -17.33 -26.80 10.61
N GLN A 47 -16.77 -26.00 11.53
CA GLN A 47 -16.38 -24.62 11.26
C GLN A 47 -15.34 -24.55 10.13
N GLU A 48 -14.36 -25.44 10.12
CA GLU A 48 -13.36 -25.52 9.05
C GLU A 48 -14.00 -25.82 7.68
N SER A 49 -14.95 -26.77 7.64
CA SER A 49 -15.68 -27.10 6.42
C SER A 49 -16.46 -25.88 5.91
N GLN A 50 -17.26 -25.24 6.78
CA GLN A 50 -18.07 -24.08 6.42
C GLN A 50 -17.20 -22.90 5.92
N ILE A 51 -16.07 -22.61 6.59
CA ILE A 51 -15.14 -21.56 6.18
C ILE A 51 -14.49 -21.90 4.83
N ASN A 52 -14.14 -23.16 4.60
CA ASN A 52 -13.59 -23.62 3.32
C ASN A 52 -14.60 -23.46 2.18
N ASP A 53 -15.88 -23.74 2.42
CA ASP A 53 -16.95 -23.58 1.43
C ASP A 53 -17.18 -22.11 1.08
N ILE A 54 -17.19 -21.21 2.08
CA ILE A 54 -17.20 -19.75 1.86
C ILE A 54 -15.97 -19.32 1.02
N GLY A 55 -14.80 -19.90 1.29
CA GLY A 55 -13.54 -19.62 0.61
C GLY A 55 -13.48 -20.12 -0.83
N ARG A 56 -14.14 -21.24 -1.14
CA ARG A 56 -14.22 -21.88 -2.47
C ARG A 56 -15.18 -21.18 -3.42
N SER A 57 -16.02 -20.27 -2.93
CA SER A 57 -16.93 -19.48 -3.77
C SER A 57 -16.17 -18.78 -4.92
N PRO A 58 -16.62 -18.94 -6.18
CA PRO A 58 -15.80 -18.70 -7.37
C PRO A 58 -15.62 -17.20 -7.64
N MET A 59 -14.71 -16.57 -6.91
CA MET A 59 -14.13 -15.32 -7.38
C MET A 59 -13.14 -15.61 -8.51
N LYS A 60 -13.65 -15.69 -9.75
CA LYS A 60 -12.84 -15.60 -10.97
C LYS A 60 -11.95 -14.34 -11.01
N HIS A 61 -12.23 -13.35 -10.17
CA HIS A 61 -11.38 -12.18 -9.97
C HIS A 61 -10.27 -12.44 -8.94
N LYS A 62 -9.28 -13.26 -9.31
CA LYS A 62 -7.99 -13.27 -8.60
C LYS A 62 -7.52 -11.82 -8.47
N ARG A 63 -7.27 -11.34 -7.25
CA ARG A 63 -6.61 -10.05 -6.96
C ARG A 63 -5.25 -10.01 -7.69
N LYS A 64 -5.23 -9.65 -8.96
CA LYS A 64 -4.03 -9.56 -9.78
C LYS A 64 -3.98 -8.20 -10.46
N GLY A 65 -3.86 -7.17 -9.63
CA GLY A 65 -3.51 -5.83 -10.06
C GLY A 65 -3.26 -4.94 -8.87
N SER A 66 -2.05 -4.39 -8.77
CA SER A 66 -1.86 -3.13 -8.03
C SER A 66 -2.76 -2.07 -8.68
N PRO A 67 -3.30 -1.08 -7.95
CA PRO A 67 -3.93 0.10 -8.57
C PRO A 67 -3.06 0.73 -9.66
N PHE A 68 -1.73 0.63 -9.49
CA PHE A 68 -0.73 1.00 -10.49
C PHE A 68 -0.95 0.36 -11.87
N LYS A 69 -1.60 -0.80 -11.98
CA LYS A 69 -1.91 -1.44 -13.27
C LYS A 69 -2.91 -0.62 -14.10
N TYR A 70 -3.83 0.10 -13.45
CA TYR A 70 -4.81 0.94 -14.14
C TYR A 70 -4.20 2.27 -14.60
N PHE A 71 -3.29 2.82 -13.80
CA PHE A 71 -2.75 4.16 -14.05
C PHE A 71 -1.43 4.16 -14.80
N ALA A 72 -0.57 3.16 -14.63
CA ALA A 72 0.76 3.16 -15.24
C ALA A 72 0.77 3.27 -16.79
N PRO A 73 -0.18 2.65 -17.54
CA PRO A 73 -0.23 2.85 -18.99
C PRO A 73 -0.56 4.29 -19.41
N ILE A 74 -1.19 5.07 -18.52
CA ILE A 74 -1.66 6.44 -18.78
C ILE A 74 -0.66 7.47 -18.20
N ALA A 75 -0.08 7.20 -17.04
CA ALA A 75 0.86 8.10 -16.39
C ALA A 75 2.25 8.10 -17.05
N PHE A 76 2.64 7.03 -17.77
CA PHE A 76 3.98 6.89 -18.37
C PHE A 76 3.98 7.01 -19.90
N THR A 77 3.21 7.97 -20.38
CA THR A 77 3.17 8.46 -21.76
C THR A 77 3.84 9.83 -21.83
N SER A 78 4.09 10.32 -23.04
CA SER A 78 4.59 11.69 -23.25
C SER A 78 3.53 12.75 -22.98
N GLU A 79 2.25 12.39 -23.14
CA GLU A 79 1.10 13.27 -22.94
C GLU A 79 0.05 12.54 -22.09
N LEU A 80 -0.56 13.25 -21.14
CA LEU A 80 -1.60 12.71 -20.29
C LEU A 80 -2.97 12.81 -20.99
N ASP A 81 -3.51 11.66 -21.40
CA ASP A 81 -4.89 11.59 -21.89
C ASP A 81 -5.86 11.67 -20.69
N GLU A 82 -6.42 12.85 -20.46
CA GLU A 82 -7.33 13.13 -19.36
C GLU A 82 -8.60 12.28 -19.44
N GLN A 83 -9.12 12.02 -20.63
CA GLN A 83 -10.33 11.21 -20.82
C GLN A 83 -10.06 9.75 -20.45
N GLN A 84 -8.93 9.19 -20.90
CA GLN A 84 -8.51 7.85 -20.51
C GLN A 84 -8.24 7.76 -19.00
N LEU A 85 -7.67 8.82 -18.40
CA LEU A 85 -7.45 8.87 -16.96
C LEU A 85 -8.78 8.79 -16.19
N VAL A 86 -9.78 9.59 -16.58
CA VAL A 86 -11.11 9.55 -15.96
C VAL A 86 -11.70 8.14 -16.07
N LEU A 87 -11.71 7.55 -17.28
CA LEU A 87 -12.24 6.20 -17.49
C LEU A 87 -11.51 5.14 -16.65
N ALA A 88 -10.18 5.23 -16.53
CA ALA A 88 -9.38 4.30 -15.74
C ALA A 88 -9.62 4.46 -14.23
N VAL A 89 -9.81 5.69 -13.75
CA VAL A 89 -10.19 5.99 -12.37
C VAL A 89 -11.55 5.36 -12.08
N GLU A 90 -12.56 5.56 -12.93
CA GLU A 90 -13.89 5.01 -12.74
C GLU A 90 -13.92 3.49 -12.75
N ALA A 91 -13.21 2.86 -13.71
CA ALA A 91 -13.06 1.42 -13.76
C ALA A 91 -12.41 0.87 -12.47
N ASN A 92 -11.37 1.54 -11.96
CA ASN A 92 -10.73 1.13 -10.71
C ASN A 92 -11.68 1.26 -9.50
N ILE A 93 -12.45 2.34 -9.41
CA ILE A 93 -13.44 2.52 -8.34
C ILE A 93 -14.53 1.45 -8.40
N ALA A 94 -15.07 1.15 -9.60
CA ALA A 94 -16.08 0.10 -9.79
C ALA A 94 -15.54 -1.28 -9.36
N VAL A 95 -14.31 -1.60 -9.73
CA VAL A 95 -13.65 -2.85 -9.31
C VAL A 95 -13.46 -2.89 -7.79
N LYS A 96 -13.01 -1.80 -7.17
CA LYS A 96 -12.87 -1.70 -5.71
C LYS A 96 -14.20 -1.86 -4.99
N LYS A 97 -15.29 -1.28 -5.51
CA LYS A 97 -16.65 -1.40 -4.98
C LYS A 97 -17.10 -2.85 -4.98
N HIS A 98 -17.07 -3.49 -6.14
CA HIS A 98 -17.51 -4.87 -6.30
C HIS A 98 -16.67 -5.85 -5.47
N GLN A 99 -15.34 -5.73 -5.52
CA GLN A 99 -14.45 -6.59 -4.74
C GLN A 99 -14.52 -6.31 -3.24
N GLY A 100 -14.73 -5.05 -2.84
CA GLY A 100 -14.88 -4.63 -1.46
C GLY A 100 -16.13 -5.26 -0.85
N LEU A 101 -17.28 -5.07 -1.48
CA LEU A 101 -18.56 -5.62 -1.01
C LEU A 101 -18.50 -7.14 -0.88
N ALA A 102 -18.03 -7.84 -1.91
CA ALA A 102 -17.96 -9.29 -1.88
C ALA A 102 -16.85 -9.80 -0.93
N SER A 103 -15.85 -8.97 -0.59
CA SER A 103 -14.93 -9.27 0.50
C SER A 103 -15.57 -9.06 1.87
N ALA A 104 -16.40 -8.02 2.04
CA ALA A 104 -17.10 -7.73 3.29
C ALA A 104 -18.12 -8.84 3.61
N LYS A 105 -18.97 -9.21 2.65
CA LYS A 105 -19.93 -10.33 2.78
C LYS A 105 -19.26 -11.63 3.24
N ARG A 106 -18.11 -11.98 2.65
CA ARG A 106 -17.37 -13.18 3.07
C ARG A 106 -16.78 -13.07 4.46
N LYS A 107 -16.25 -11.89 4.84
CA LYS A 107 -15.75 -11.69 6.21
C LYS A 107 -16.87 -11.83 7.22
N HIS A 108 -18.05 -11.25 6.94
CA HIS A 108 -19.22 -11.38 7.81
C HIS A 108 -19.62 -12.83 7.96
N ALA A 109 -19.77 -13.57 6.84
CA ALA A 109 -20.12 -14.99 6.87
C ALA A 109 -19.11 -15.83 7.68
N VAL A 110 -17.80 -15.53 7.58
CA VAL A 110 -16.78 -16.19 8.41
C VAL A 110 -16.93 -15.79 9.87
N LEU A 111 -17.12 -14.51 10.19
CA LEU A 111 -17.26 -14.06 11.57
C LEU A 111 -18.51 -14.63 12.25
N ALA A 112 -19.59 -14.83 11.50
CA ALA A 112 -20.83 -15.43 12.01
C ALA A 112 -20.66 -16.91 12.45
N ILE A 113 -19.64 -17.61 11.92
CA ILE A 113 -19.32 -19.00 12.29
C ILE A 113 -18.48 -19.07 13.58
N LEU A 114 -17.73 -18.01 13.88
CA LEU A 114 -16.79 -17.99 15.00
C LEU A 114 -17.51 -17.65 16.31
N THR A 115 -17.03 -18.24 17.42
CA THR A 115 -17.42 -17.81 18.77
C THR A 115 -16.82 -16.44 19.09
N ASP A 116 -17.33 -15.78 20.12
CA ASP A 116 -16.82 -14.46 20.51
C ASP A 116 -15.36 -14.52 21.00
N GLU A 117 -14.96 -15.60 21.68
CA GLU A 117 -13.58 -15.84 22.07
C GLU A 117 -12.67 -16.01 20.84
N GLN A 118 -13.14 -16.75 19.82
CA GLN A 118 -12.40 -16.93 18.56
C GLN A 118 -12.27 -15.61 17.78
N LYS A 119 -13.32 -14.76 17.79
CA LYS A 119 -13.26 -13.42 17.18
C LYS A 119 -12.23 -12.54 17.88
N GLN A 120 -12.17 -12.56 19.21
CA GLN A 120 -11.19 -11.81 19.98
C GLN A 120 -9.76 -12.28 19.69
N GLN A 121 -9.50 -13.59 19.70
CA GLN A 121 -8.20 -14.15 19.33
C GLN A 121 -7.78 -13.77 17.91
N LEU A 122 -8.74 -13.76 16.98
CA LEU A 122 -8.50 -13.34 15.60
C LEU A 122 -8.10 -11.86 15.53
N GLU A 123 -8.71 -10.99 16.32
CA GLU A 123 -8.38 -9.58 16.40
C GLU A 123 -6.98 -9.34 16.99
N GLU A 124 -6.65 -10.00 18.10
CA GLU A 124 -5.33 -9.90 18.75
C GLU A 124 -4.20 -10.30 17.80
N LYS A 125 -4.35 -11.43 17.11
CA LYS A 125 -3.38 -11.89 16.08
C LYS A 125 -3.27 -10.92 14.91
N GLN A 126 -4.37 -10.27 14.53
CA GLN A 126 -4.33 -9.24 13.49
C GLN A 126 -3.58 -7.98 13.95
N LEU A 127 -3.66 -7.62 15.23
CA LEU A 127 -2.93 -6.49 15.81
C LEU A 127 -1.42 -6.79 15.91
N GLU A 128 -1.05 -7.98 16.39
CA GLU A 128 0.35 -8.44 16.46
C GLU A 128 1.02 -8.48 15.07
N LYS A 129 0.27 -8.90 14.05
CA LYS A 129 0.74 -8.87 12.66
C LYS A 129 0.92 -7.44 12.11
N ARG A 130 0.21 -6.45 12.67
CA ARG A 130 0.38 -5.04 12.28
C ARG A 130 1.61 -4.43 12.93
N SER A 131 1.89 -4.73 14.20
CA SER A 131 3.06 -4.22 14.92
C SER A 131 4.39 -4.79 14.38
N SER A 132 4.38 -6.01 13.85
CA SER A 132 5.59 -6.67 13.29
C SER A 132 5.97 -6.30 11.85
N ARG A 133 5.32 -5.28 11.25
CA ARG A 133 5.64 -4.81 9.89
C ARG A 133 6.81 -3.84 9.91
N SER A 134 7.85 -4.16 9.15
CA SER A 134 8.98 -3.25 8.93
C SER A 134 8.54 -1.98 8.21
N GLU A 135 9.31 -0.91 8.44
CA GLU A 135 9.22 0.30 7.62
C GLU A 135 9.34 -0.03 6.14
N LYS A 136 8.49 0.61 5.35
CA LYS A 136 8.58 0.54 3.89
C LYS A 136 9.43 1.71 3.45
N SER A 137 10.40 1.44 2.57
CA SER A 137 11.16 2.51 1.93
C SER A 137 10.24 3.51 1.23
N SER A 138 10.62 4.79 1.30
CA SER A 138 9.88 5.89 0.65
C SER A 138 9.85 5.70 -0.88
N LEU A 139 8.99 6.43 -1.57
CA LEU A 139 8.94 6.38 -3.03
C LEU A 139 10.26 6.91 -3.62
N GLU A 140 10.77 8.00 -3.09
CA GLU A 140 12.07 8.59 -3.42
C GLU A 140 13.20 7.55 -3.37
N GLN A 141 13.37 6.86 -2.24
CA GLN A 141 14.39 5.81 -2.06
C GLN A 141 14.25 4.67 -3.09
N LYS A 142 13.02 4.37 -3.54
CA LYS A 142 12.79 3.37 -4.58
C LYS A 142 13.16 3.89 -5.95
N LEU A 143 12.89 5.16 -6.25
CA LEU A 143 13.23 5.79 -7.52
C LEU A 143 14.74 5.96 -7.65
N THR A 144 15.40 6.57 -6.66
CA THR A 144 16.87 6.75 -6.65
C THR A 144 17.61 5.43 -6.83
N LYS A 145 17.27 4.41 -6.04
CA LYS A 145 17.89 3.08 -6.14
C LYS A 145 17.66 2.40 -7.50
N ARG A 146 16.53 2.66 -8.17
CA ARG A 146 16.17 1.96 -9.42
C ARG A 146 16.56 2.71 -10.67
N LEU A 147 16.57 4.03 -10.64
CA LEU A 147 16.76 4.89 -11.81
C LEU A 147 18.08 5.67 -11.76
N ALA A 148 18.78 5.66 -10.62
CA ALA A 148 19.99 6.44 -10.41
C ALA A 148 19.75 7.92 -10.77
N LEU A 149 18.72 8.51 -10.13
CA LEU A 149 18.36 9.90 -10.35
C LEU A 149 19.52 10.83 -9.97
N THR A 150 19.72 11.88 -10.77
CA THR A 150 20.65 12.95 -10.42
C THR A 150 20.06 13.86 -9.35
N GLU A 151 20.89 14.68 -8.69
CA GLU A 151 20.43 15.67 -7.72
C GLU A 151 19.47 16.68 -8.36
N ALA A 152 19.81 17.19 -9.54
CA ALA A 152 18.92 18.09 -10.29
C ALA A 152 17.56 17.46 -10.65
N GLN A 153 17.51 16.15 -10.93
CA GLN A 153 16.26 15.43 -11.16
C GLN A 153 15.47 15.19 -9.87
N LEU A 154 16.15 15.06 -8.73
CA LEU A 154 15.49 14.94 -7.44
C LEU A 154 14.87 16.27 -7.02
N ASP A 155 15.61 17.36 -7.20
CA ASP A 155 15.12 18.71 -6.94
C ASP A 155 13.90 19.03 -7.81
N SER A 156 13.91 18.62 -9.09
CA SER A 156 12.80 18.87 -10.00
C SER A 156 11.53 18.06 -9.70
N ILE A 157 11.62 16.95 -8.95
CA ILE A 157 10.47 16.11 -8.60
C ILE A 157 10.09 16.18 -7.11
N GLN A 158 10.79 17.00 -6.32
CA GLN A 158 10.65 17.01 -4.87
C GLN A 158 9.24 17.43 -4.44
N THR A 159 8.67 18.41 -5.15
CA THR A 159 7.30 18.90 -4.92
C THR A 159 6.28 17.79 -5.13
N GLU A 160 6.39 17.05 -6.23
CA GLU A 160 5.49 15.96 -6.61
C GLU A 160 5.58 14.80 -5.60
N LEU A 161 6.79 14.52 -5.09
CA LEU A 161 7.01 13.52 -4.04
C LEU A 161 6.35 13.94 -2.72
N ALA A 162 6.51 15.21 -2.32
CA ALA A 162 5.89 15.74 -1.11
C ALA A 162 4.35 15.71 -1.20
N GLU A 163 3.79 16.10 -2.36
CA GLU A 163 2.36 16.01 -2.62
C GLU A 163 1.84 14.57 -2.59
N LEU A 164 2.57 13.62 -3.18
CA LEU A 164 2.22 12.20 -3.13
C LEU A 164 2.21 11.66 -1.70
N ASP A 165 3.15 12.10 -0.86
CA ASP A 165 3.16 11.72 0.55
C ASP A 165 2.00 12.34 1.33
N ALA A 166 1.65 13.60 1.09
CA ALA A 166 0.46 14.23 1.66
C ALA A 166 -0.83 13.50 1.23
N LEU A 167 -0.98 13.20 -0.07
CA LEU A 167 -2.10 12.42 -0.61
C LEU A 167 -2.19 11.03 0.05
N HIS A 168 -1.07 10.37 0.28
CA HIS A 168 -1.03 9.09 0.97
C HIS A 168 -1.46 9.19 2.44
N GLN A 169 -1.13 10.27 3.15
CA GLN A 169 -1.57 10.47 4.52
C GLN A 169 -3.10 10.66 4.58
N VAL A 170 -3.64 11.56 3.76
CA VAL A 170 -5.09 11.79 3.63
C VAL A 170 -5.84 10.48 3.29
N ALA A 171 -5.33 9.73 2.31
CA ALA A 171 -5.93 8.45 1.93
C ALA A 171 -5.84 7.36 3.03
N ARG A 172 -4.81 7.41 3.90
CA ARG A 172 -4.69 6.48 5.04
C ARG A 172 -5.74 6.77 6.10
N GLU A 173 -5.96 8.03 6.43
CA GLU A 173 -6.96 8.45 7.42
C GLU A 173 -8.37 8.09 6.98
N GLN A 174 -8.74 8.41 5.74
CA GLN A 174 -10.03 8.02 5.15
C GLN A 174 -10.22 6.50 5.14
N ARG A 175 -9.14 5.76 4.89
CA ARG A 175 -9.21 4.30 4.95
C ARG A 175 -9.36 3.79 6.38
N LYS A 176 -8.85 4.50 7.39
CA LYS A 176 -9.01 4.13 8.80
C LYS A 176 -10.48 4.27 9.19
N THR A 177 -11.09 5.41 8.91
CA THR A 177 -12.52 5.66 9.22
C THR A 177 -13.44 4.67 8.50
N PHE A 178 -13.20 4.42 7.21
CA PHE A 178 -13.98 3.40 6.46
C PHE A 178 -13.82 2.00 7.05
N LYS A 179 -12.62 1.63 7.52
CA LYS A 179 -12.39 0.30 8.12
C LYS A 179 -13.02 0.14 9.49
N GLU A 180 -13.09 1.21 10.28
CA GLU A 180 -13.78 1.20 11.57
C GLU A 180 -15.29 1.02 11.35
N PHE A 181 -15.87 1.76 10.40
CA PHE A 181 -17.23 1.52 9.94
C PHE A 181 -17.45 0.07 9.47
N GLU A 182 -16.59 -0.43 8.57
CA GLU A 182 -16.71 -1.80 8.05
C GLU A 182 -16.59 -2.82 9.20
N LYS A 183 -15.71 -2.61 10.18
CA LYS A 183 -15.58 -3.50 11.35
C LYS A 183 -16.89 -3.57 12.13
N ASN A 184 -17.49 -2.42 12.44
CA ASN A 184 -18.74 -2.37 13.19
C ASN A 184 -19.88 -3.07 12.43
N LEU A 185 -19.99 -2.83 11.13
CA LEU A 185 -20.96 -3.47 10.26
C LEU A 185 -20.78 -5.00 10.20
N LEU A 186 -19.53 -5.48 10.15
CA LEU A 186 -19.22 -6.91 10.09
C LEU A 186 -19.53 -7.68 11.39
N ASN A 187 -19.68 -6.98 12.51
CA ASN A 187 -20.01 -7.58 13.81
C ASN A 187 -21.52 -7.58 14.12
N GLN A 188 -22.34 -7.03 13.22
CA GLN A 188 -23.79 -7.10 13.34
C GLN A 188 -24.30 -8.52 13.05
N GLU A 189 -25.46 -8.85 13.62
CA GLU A 189 -26.14 -10.14 13.38
C GLU A 189 -26.41 -10.36 11.89
N THR A 190 -26.85 -9.32 11.19
CA THR A 190 -27.10 -9.34 9.74
C THR A 190 -26.19 -8.35 9.02
N PHE A 191 -25.72 -8.72 7.83
CA PHE A 191 -24.88 -7.85 7.02
C PHE A 191 -25.72 -6.87 6.19
N ASP A 192 -25.71 -5.60 6.55
CA ASP A 192 -26.33 -4.54 5.75
C ASP A 192 -25.43 -4.14 4.57
N ALA A 193 -25.74 -4.72 3.41
CA ALA A 193 -25.03 -4.43 2.17
C ALA A 193 -25.29 -3.00 1.64
N GLU A 194 -26.45 -2.42 1.95
CA GLU A 194 -26.83 -1.08 1.50
C GLU A 194 -26.06 -0.03 2.29
N ALA A 195 -25.98 -0.14 3.62
CA ALA A 195 -25.14 0.72 4.44
C ALA A 195 -23.67 0.67 3.98
N TRP A 196 -23.14 -0.52 3.66
CA TRP A 196 -21.78 -0.64 3.11
C TRP A 196 -21.61 0.13 1.80
N LEU A 197 -22.58 -0.01 0.88
CA LEU A 197 -22.55 0.65 -0.43
C LEU A 197 -22.67 2.17 -0.31
N THR A 198 -23.55 2.65 0.57
CA THR A 198 -23.72 4.06 0.87
C THR A 198 -22.42 4.65 1.39
N GLN A 199 -21.81 4.04 2.41
CA GLN A 199 -20.54 4.52 2.94
C GLN A 199 -19.40 4.46 1.91
N PHE A 200 -19.38 3.45 1.05
CA PHE A 200 -18.41 3.38 -0.04
C PHE A 200 -18.60 4.54 -1.02
N ASN A 201 -19.84 4.83 -1.42
CA ASN A 201 -20.16 5.90 -2.36
C ASN A 201 -19.84 7.28 -1.77
N THR A 202 -20.09 7.51 -0.47
CA THR A 202 -19.70 8.74 0.24
C THR A 202 -18.20 9.03 0.12
N ASN A 203 -17.38 7.97 0.16
CA ASN A 203 -15.92 8.09 0.02
C ASN A 203 -15.44 8.05 -1.44
N ALA A 204 -16.31 7.71 -2.39
CA ALA A 204 -15.91 7.44 -3.77
C ALA A 204 -15.36 8.69 -4.47
N THR A 205 -15.96 9.86 -4.24
CA THR A 205 -15.49 11.13 -4.82
C THR A 205 -14.04 11.40 -4.44
N GLN A 206 -13.71 11.32 -3.16
CA GLN A 206 -12.35 11.53 -2.71
C GLN A 206 -11.38 10.44 -3.19
N MET A 207 -11.84 9.19 -3.29
CA MET A 207 -11.04 8.13 -3.89
C MET A 207 -10.74 8.39 -5.37
N LYS A 208 -11.67 9.00 -6.12
CA LYS A 208 -11.43 9.46 -7.49
C LYS A 208 -10.38 10.59 -7.50
N THR A 209 -10.57 11.63 -6.68
CA THR A 209 -9.62 12.76 -6.55
C THR A 209 -8.20 12.28 -6.24
N ASN A 210 -8.04 11.43 -5.22
CA ASN A 210 -6.72 10.89 -4.84
C ASN A 210 -6.09 10.05 -5.96
N ALA A 211 -6.90 9.32 -6.73
CA ALA A 211 -6.42 8.48 -7.82
C ALA A 211 -5.97 9.31 -9.04
N THR A 212 -6.74 10.35 -9.40
CA THR A 212 -6.38 11.31 -10.44
C THR A 212 -5.07 12.02 -10.07
N ALA A 213 -5.00 12.61 -8.88
CA ALA A 213 -3.80 13.32 -8.41
C ALA A 213 -2.57 12.40 -8.36
N PHE A 214 -2.73 11.15 -7.91
CA PHE A 214 -1.66 10.16 -7.96
C PHE A 214 -1.15 9.93 -9.39
N ALA A 215 -2.05 9.76 -10.37
CA ALA A 215 -1.65 9.53 -11.76
C ALA A 215 -0.96 10.75 -12.37
N THR A 216 -1.48 11.96 -12.10
CA THR A 216 -0.89 13.22 -12.55
C THR A 216 0.51 13.41 -11.98
N ASN A 217 0.72 13.20 -10.67
CA ASN A 217 2.05 13.36 -10.07
C ASN A 217 3.04 12.31 -10.58
N MET A 218 2.58 11.08 -10.81
CA MET A 218 3.41 10.05 -11.45
C MET A 218 3.78 10.40 -12.89
N HIS A 219 2.92 11.13 -13.61
CA HIS A 219 3.20 11.63 -14.95
C HIS A 219 4.24 12.77 -14.91
N GLN A 220 4.11 13.73 -14.00
CA GLN A 220 5.10 14.80 -13.82
C GLN A 220 6.48 14.24 -13.46
N ILE A 221 6.53 13.29 -12.51
CA ILE A 221 7.77 12.57 -12.19
C ILE A 221 8.35 11.89 -13.42
N TYR A 222 7.52 11.31 -14.29
CA TYR A 222 7.98 10.62 -15.50
C TYR A 222 8.56 11.59 -16.54
N LEU A 223 7.97 12.77 -16.72
CA LEU A 223 8.47 13.79 -17.65
C LEU A 223 9.81 14.39 -17.21
N ALA A 224 10.09 14.42 -15.91
CA ALA A 224 11.38 14.84 -15.36
C ALA A 224 12.53 13.83 -15.59
N LEU A 225 12.22 12.61 -16.03
CA LEU A 225 13.21 11.57 -16.31
C LEU A 225 13.79 11.69 -17.72
N ASP A 226 15.04 11.28 -17.85
CA ASP A 226 15.66 11.13 -19.17
C ASP A 226 15.08 9.93 -19.95
N GLU A 227 15.33 9.89 -21.26
CA GLU A 227 14.80 8.86 -22.15
C GLU A 227 15.20 7.43 -21.73
N GLN A 228 16.44 7.23 -21.23
CA GLN A 228 16.92 5.92 -20.80
C GLN A 228 16.21 5.43 -19.53
N GLN A 229 15.97 6.33 -18.57
CA GLN A 229 15.20 6.09 -17.35
C GLN A 229 13.72 5.81 -17.68
N GLN A 230 13.12 6.60 -18.57
CA GLN A 230 11.76 6.37 -19.06
C GLN A 230 11.61 5.00 -19.72
N LEU A 231 12.57 4.62 -20.58
CA LEU A 231 12.61 3.30 -21.23
C LEU A 231 12.75 2.17 -20.20
N LYS A 232 13.53 2.38 -19.13
CA LYS A 232 13.69 1.42 -18.03
C LYS A 232 12.37 1.18 -17.30
N ILE A 233 11.57 2.22 -17.06
CA ILE A 233 10.22 2.11 -16.50
C ILE A 233 9.32 1.30 -17.44
N LYS A 234 9.26 1.67 -18.73
CA LYS A 234 8.44 0.98 -19.75
C LYS A 234 8.77 -0.51 -19.87
N ARG A 235 10.06 -0.86 -19.92
CA ARG A 235 10.54 -2.26 -19.92
C ARG A 235 10.14 -3.00 -18.63
N GLY A 236 10.21 -2.33 -17.49
CA GLY A 236 9.78 -2.87 -16.20
C GLY A 236 8.29 -3.21 -16.14
N MET A 237 7.46 -2.46 -16.87
CA MET A 237 6.02 -2.75 -16.99
C MET A 237 5.75 -3.98 -17.87
N GLN A 238 6.46 -4.12 -18.99
CA GLN A 238 6.24 -5.20 -19.96
C GLN A 238 6.72 -6.57 -19.46
N LYS A 239 7.80 -6.62 -18.65
CA LYS A 239 8.38 -7.87 -18.11
C LYS A 239 7.49 -8.63 -17.11
N LYS A 240 6.29 -8.14 -16.79
CA LYS A 240 5.32 -8.78 -15.89
C LYS A 240 4.29 -9.68 -16.60
N LYS A 241 4.46 -10.00 -17.89
CA LYS A 241 3.69 -11.08 -18.51
C LYS A 241 4.11 -12.42 -17.86
N PRO A 242 3.17 -13.28 -17.44
CA PRO A 242 3.52 -14.55 -16.81
C PRO A 242 4.34 -15.37 -17.81
N LYS A 243 5.52 -15.86 -17.39
CA LYS A 243 6.13 -17.01 -18.06
C LYS A 243 5.05 -18.09 -18.11
N ASN A 244 4.54 -18.40 -19.29
CA ASN A 244 3.73 -19.59 -19.51
C ASN A 244 4.51 -20.76 -18.89
N LYS A 245 3.99 -21.32 -17.80
CA LYS A 245 4.43 -22.62 -17.32
C LYS A 245 4.06 -23.59 -18.43
N LYS A 246 5.05 -23.92 -19.28
CA LYS A 246 5.04 -25.16 -20.04
C LYS A 246 5.07 -26.29 -19.00
N HIS A 247 3.90 -26.80 -18.66
CA HIS A 247 3.75 -28.19 -18.29
C HIS A 247 2.92 -28.80 -19.41
N SER A 248 3.64 -29.29 -20.41
CA SER A 248 3.31 -30.57 -21.04
C SER A 248 3.59 -31.68 -20.04
#